data_AF-A0A9D8CVA9-F1
#
_entry.id   AF-A0A9D8CVA9-F1
#
_cell.length_a   1.000
_cell.length_b   1.000
_cell.length_c   1.000
_cell.angle_alpha   90.00
_cell.angle_beta   90.00
_cell.angle_gamma   90.00
#
_symmetry.space_group_name_H-M   'P 1'
#
loop_
_entity.id
_entity.type
_entity.pdbx_description
1 polymer ?
#
loop_
_entity_poly.entity_id
_entity_poly.type
_entity_poly.pdbx_seq_one_letter_code
_entity_poly.pdbx_strand_id
1 'polypeptide(L)' 'MDKSVAAHFVDAILALERDLTVLDELSHEVADSGERKAIRKSLAQIIVMYTDMLISVIDQHPDLDPDRSDGTVEGNEK' A
#
# COMPACT_ATOMS: atom_id res chain seq x y z
N MET A 1 11.21 -9.45 -13.41
CA MET A 1 10.33 -10.43 -12.73
C MET A 1 9.25 -10.90 -13.71
N ASP A 2 8.80 -12.16 -13.64
CA ASP A 2 7.66 -12.62 -14.45
C ASP A 2 6.36 -11.87 -14.09
N LYS A 3 5.52 -11.57 -15.08
CA LYS A 3 4.32 -10.73 -14.87
C LYS A 3 3.31 -11.39 -13.92
N SER A 4 3.14 -12.71 -13.97
CA SER A 4 2.22 -13.41 -13.05
C SER A 4 2.72 -13.35 -11.61
N VAL A 5 4.04 -13.42 -11.42
CA VAL A 5 4.68 -13.23 -10.11
C VAL A 5 4.54 -11.79 -9.65
N ALA A 6 4.70 -10.82 -10.54
CA ALA A 6 4.51 -9.40 -10.25
C ALA A 6 3.09 -9.11 -9.76
N ALA A 7 2.07 -9.62 -10.45
CA ALA A 7 0.67 -9.45 -10.08
C ALA A 7 0.38 -10.05 -8.69
N HIS A 8 0.81 -11.28 -8.43
CA HIS A 8 0.66 -11.89 -7.10
C HIS A 8 1.38 -11.10 -6.00
N PHE A 9 2.49 -10.45 -6.32
CA PHE A 9 3.24 -9.63 -5.38
C PHE A 9 2.49 -8.33 -5.04
N VAL A 10 1.91 -7.66 -6.04
CA VAL A 10 1.04 -6.50 -5.86
C VAL A 10 -0.18 -6.88 -5.02
N ASP A 11 -0.88 -7.96 -5.39
CA ASP A 11 -2.05 -8.45 -4.65
C ASP A 11 -1.72 -8.75 -3.19
N ALA A 12 -0.57 -9.38 -2.94
CA ALA A 12 -0.11 -9.69 -1.58
C ALA A 12 0.19 -8.43 -0.77
N ILE A 13 0.77 -7.39 -1.37
CA ILE A 13 1.01 -6.11 -0.70
C ILE A 13 -0.31 -5.40 -0.38
N LEU A 14 -1.23 -5.34 -1.35
CA LEU A 14 -2.54 -4.70 -1.16
C LEU A 14 -3.39 -5.42 -0.11
N ALA A 15 -3.29 -6.75 -0.02
CA ALA A 15 -3.98 -7.52 1.01
C ALA A 15 -3.54 -7.15 2.45
N LEU A 16 -2.33 -6.61 2.64
CA LEU A 16 -1.84 -6.16 3.94
C LEU A 16 -2.45 -4.83 4.39
N GLU A 17 -3.08 -4.07 3.50
CA GLU A 17 -3.67 -2.76 3.81
C GLU A 17 -4.61 -2.86 5.02
N ARG A 18 -5.51 -3.85 4.99
CA ARG A 18 -6.46 -4.09 6.08
C ARG A 18 -5.76 -4.36 7.42
N ASP A 19 -4.73 -5.21 7.41
CA ASP A 19 -4.01 -5.57 8.63
C ASP A 19 -3.24 -4.37 9.18
N LEU A 20 -2.63 -3.56 8.31
CA LEU A 20 -1.92 -2.34 8.70
C LEU A 20 -2.88 -1.27 9.25
N THR A 21 -4.08 -1.14 8.70
CA THR A 21 -5.13 -0.27 9.25
C THR A 21 -5.54 -0.72 10.66
N VAL A 22 -5.79 -2.02 10.86
CA VAL A 22 -6.12 -2.56 12.19
C VAL A 22 -5.00 -2.28 13.20
N LEU A 23 -3.74 -2.41 12.79
CA LEU A 23 -2.61 -2.11 13.67
C LEU A 23 -2.51 -0.62 14.01
N ASP A 24 -2.81 0.28 13.07
CA ASP A 24 -2.87 1.72 13.36
C ASP A 24 -4.01 2.03 14.35
N GLU A 25 -5.20 1.46 14.16
CA GLU A 25 -6.32 1.59 15.10
C GLU A 25 -5.94 1.12 16.51
N LEU A 26 -5.39 -0.08 16.64
CA LEU A 26 -4.94 -0.63 17.93
C LEU A 26 -3.85 0.24 18.58
N SER A 27 -2.99 0.89 17.78
CA SER A 27 -1.97 1.80 18.33
C SER A 27 -2.59 2.99 19.08
N HIS A 28 -3.82 3.39 18.75
CA HIS A 28 -4.51 4.48 19.44
C HIS A 28 -5.04 4.07 20.83
N GLU A 29 -5.23 2.78 21.07
CA GLU A 29 -5.65 2.23 22.37
C GLU A 29 -4.49 2.17 23.39
N VAL A 30 -3.24 2.34 22.94
CA VAL A 30 -2.06 2.35 23.81
C VAL A 30 -2.06 3.59 24.69
N ALA A 31 -2.21 3.37 26.00
CA ALA A 31 -2.30 4.43 26.99
C ALA A 31 -0.98 5.21 27.17
N ASP A 32 0.16 4.52 27.12
CA ASP A 32 1.46 5.18 27.22
C ASP A 32 1.81 5.92 25.93
N SER A 33 2.02 7.23 26.06
CA SER A 33 2.29 8.09 24.92
C SER A 33 3.62 7.81 24.21
N GLY A 34 4.61 7.29 24.95
CA GLY A 34 5.93 6.96 24.43
C GLY A 34 5.90 5.67 23.61
N GLU A 35 5.28 4.63 24.15
CA GLU A 35 5.04 3.34 23.48
C GLU A 35 4.18 3.53 22.24
N ARG A 36 3.07 4.29 22.35
CA ARG A 36 2.23 4.62 21.18
C ARG A 36 3.03 5.27 20.07
N LYS A 37 3.88 6.24 20.39
CA LYS A 37 4.73 6.92 19.40
C LYS A 37 5.74 5.96 18.77
N ALA A 38 6.32 5.05 19.56
CA ALA A 38 7.25 4.04 19.06
C ALA A 38 6.56 3.07 18.09
N ILE A 39 5.37 2.56 18.45
CA ILE A 39 4.56 1.66 17.62
C ILE A 39 4.20 2.32 16.30
N ARG A 40 3.63 3.53 16.34
CA ARG A 40 3.26 4.26 15.11
C ARG A 40 4.45 4.57 14.22
N LYS A 41 5.62 4.85 14.81
CA LYS A 41 6.87 5.01 14.04
C LYS A 41 7.27 3.72 13.33
N SER A 42 7.18 2.58 14.01
CA SER A 42 7.46 1.28 13.40
C SER A 42 6.45 0.92 12.31
N LEU A 43 5.16 1.20 12.51
CA LEU A 43 4.13 1.02 11.49
C LEU A 43 4.42 1.86 10.24
N ALA A 44 4.78 3.14 10.42
CA ALA A 44 5.15 4.01 9.30
C ALA A 44 6.37 3.47 8.52
N GLN A 45 7.36 2.91 9.20
CA GLN A 45 8.54 2.30 8.55
C GLN A 45 8.16 1.06 7.72
N ILE A 46 7.24 0.24 8.23
CA ILE A 46 6.71 -0.94 7.52
C ILE A 46 5.96 -0.50 6.26
N ILE A 47 5.08 0.51 6.37
CA ILE A 47 4.33 1.05 5.24
C ILE A 47 5.27 1.54 4.14
N VAL A 48 6.28 2.36 4.50
CA VAL A 48 7.27 2.86 3.52
C VAL A 48 7.99 1.72 2.81
N MET A 49 8.41 0.68 3.55
CA MET A 49 9.05 -0.49 2.96
C MET A 49 8.15 -1.20 1.93
N TYR A 50 6.86 -1.37 2.23
CA TYR A 50 5.90 -1.96 1.29
C TYR A 50 5.65 -1.06 0.08
N THR A 51 5.56 0.26 0.28
CA THR A 51 5.42 1.24 -0.80
C THR A 51 6.63 1.21 -1.74
N ASP A 52 7.86 1.19 -1.22
CA ASP A 52 9.07 1.13 -2.03
C ASP A 52 9.14 -0.16 -2.86
N MET A 53 8.74 -1.29 -2.27
CA MET A 53 8.63 -2.55 -2.99
C MET A 53 7.56 -2.49 -4.09
N LEU A 54 6.39 -1.93 -3.80
CA LEU A 54 5.31 -1.78 -4.76
C LEU A 54 5.73 -0.91 -5.95
N ILE A 55 6.36 0.24 -5.69
CA ILE A 55 6.92 1.13 -6.73
C ILE A 55 7.90 0.37 -7.62
N SER A 56 8.81 -0.42 -7.04
CA SER A 56 9.78 -1.20 -7.83
C SER A 56 9.13 -2.23 -8.75
N VAL A 57 7.97 -2.78 -8.36
CA VAL A 57 7.18 -3.70 -9.19
C VAL A 57 6.43 -2.94 -10.28
N ILE A 58 5.79 -1.82 -9.93
CA ILE A 58 5.04 -0.97 -10.85
C ILE A 58 5.96 -0.38 -11.94
N ASP A 59 7.17 0.06 -11.58
CA ASP A 59 8.16 0.57 -12.55
C ASP A 59 8.50 -0.46 -13.64
N GLN A 60 8.47 -1.75 -13.29
CA GLN A 60 8.71 -2.85 -14.23
C GLN A 60 7.45 -3.27 -14.99
N HIS A 61 6.27 -3.10 -14.38
CA HIS A 61 4.96 -3.51 -14.91
C HIS A 61 3.91 -2.41 -14.64
N PRO A 62 3.93 -1.29 -15.40
CA PRO A 62 3.13 -0.10 -15.09
C PRO A 62 1.61 -0.30 -15.20
N ASP A 63 1.17 -1.39 -15.81
CA ASP A 63 -0.24 -1.78 -15.89
C ASP A 63 -0.76 -2.48 -14.62
N LEU A 64 0.13 -2.78 -13.66
CA LEU A 64 -0.23 -3.29 -12.33
C LEU A 64 -0.38 -2.18 -11.28
N ASP A 65 -0.28 -0.92 -11.69
CA ASP A 65 -0.45 0.22 -10.80
C ASP A 65 -1.91 0.30 -10.29
N PRO A 66 -2.17 0.14 -8.97
CA PRO A 66 -3.52 0.18 -8.42
C PRO A 66 -4.16 1.57 -8.51
N ASP A 67 -3.35 2.63 -8.60
CA ASP A 67 -3.82 4.02 -8.71
C ASP A 67 -4.06 4.43 -10.16
N ARG A 68 -3.72 3.57 -11.12
CA ARG A 68 -3.94 3.81 -12.53
C ARG A 68 -5.41 3.60 -12.84
N SER A 69 -6.16 4.69 -12.82
CA SER A 69 -7.51 4.76 -13.37
C SER A 69 -7.47 4.36 -14.84
N ASP A 70 -7.94 3.16 -15.17
CA ASP A 70 -8.29 2.81 -16.55
C ASP A 70 -9.26 3.86 -17.08
N GLY A 71 -8.79 4.68 -18.02
CA GLY A 71 -9.45 5.91 -18.42
C GLY A 71 -10.95 5.73 -18.73
N THR A 72 -11.81 6.22 -17.83
CA THR A 72 -13.16 6.62 -18.24
C THR A 72 -13.00 7.98 -18.91
N VAL A 73 -12.76 7.95 -20.21
CA VAL A 73 -13.01 9.10 -21.07
C VAL A 73 -14.53 9.27 -21.09
N GLU A 74 -15.08 10.08 -20.20
CA GLU A 74 -16.40 10.65 -20.44
C GLU A 74 -16.28 11.53 -21.68
N GLY A 75 -16.85 11.03 -22.77
CA GLY A 75 -16.97 11.75 -24.03
C GLY A 75 -17.64 13.09 -23.79
N ASN A 76 -16.88 14.16 -23.99
CA ASN A 76 -17.45 15.47 -24.19
C ASN A 76 -17.60 15.68 -25.71
N GLU A 77 -18.63 15.05 -26.27
CA GLU A 77 -19.26 15.56 -27.48
C GLU A 77 -19.94 16.89 -27.12
N LYS A 78 -19.33 18.01 -27.47
CA LYS A 78 -20.03 19.23 -27.93
C LYS A 78 -19.18 19.99 -28.93
#